data_AF-A0A2C9UKY1-F1
#
_entry.id   AF-A0A2C9UKY1-F1
#
_cell.length_a   1.000
_cell.length_b   1.000
_cell.length_c   1.000
_cell.angle_alpha   90.00
_cell.angle_beta   90.00
_cell.angle_gamma   90.00
#
_symmetry.space_group_name_H-M   'P 1'
#
loop_
_entity.id
_entity.type
_entity.pdbx_description
1 polymer ?
#
loop_
_entity_poly.entity_id
_entity_poly.type
_entity_poly.pdbx_seq_one_letter_code
_entity_poly.pdbx_strand_id
1 'polypeptide(L)' 'KKGLYNPSFVWKSLLQAHYLLSKGLRWRVGNGQDIRVWKDPWLINDRHFYLKTPCIKGVKDLTVSGLIMEDGRK' A
#
# COMPACT_ATOMS: atom_id res chain seq x y z
N LYS A 1 -29.67 7.96 27.79
CA LYS A 1 -30.12 8.10 26.37
C LYS A 1 -28.87 8.09 25.49
N LYS A 2 -28.51 6.97 24.87
CA LYS A 2 -27.40 6.91 23.90
C LYS A 2 -27.91 7.52 22.58
N GLY A 3 -27.37 8.66 22.19
CA GLY A 3 -27.67 9.25 20.88
C GLY A 3 -27.27 8.28 19.78
N LEU A 4 -28.23 7.96 18.90
CA LEU A 4 -28.01 7.08 17.76
C LEU A 4 -27.02 7.75 16.79
N TYR A 5 -25.76 7.32 16.84
CA TYR A 5 -24.74 7.70 15.88
C TYR A 5 -25.12 7.15 14.51
N ASN A 6 -25.81 7.95 13.71
CA ASN A 6 -26.23 7.60 12.36
C ASN A 6 -25.42 8.46 11.38
N PRO A 7 -24.23 7.99 10.94
CA PRO A 7 -23.40 8.78 10.03
C PRO A 7 -24.17 9.04 8.73
N SER A 8 -23.93 10.20 8.10
CA SER A 8 -24.66 10.61 6.91
C SER A 8 -24.54 9.56 5.79
N PHE A 9 -25.55 9.47 4.93
CA PHE A 9 -25.53 8.55 3.79
C PHE A 9 -24.29 8.77 2.91
N VAL A 10 -23.89 10.04 2.72
CA VAL A 10 -22.68 10.43 1.99
C VAL A 10 -21.42 9.83 2.63
N TRP A 11 -21.26 9.94 3.95
CA TRP A 11 -20.11 9.37 4.65
C TRP A 11 -20.07 7.84 4.55
N LYS A 12 -21.23 7.17 4.63
CA LYS A 12 -21.31 5.71 4.43
C LYS A 12 -20.88 5.31 3.01
N SER A 13 -21.36 6.04 2.00
CA SER A 13 -20.99 5.80 0.59
C SER A 13 -19.49 6.03 0.35
N LEU A 14 -18.93 7.10 0.90
CA LEU A 14 -17.50 7.40 0.77
C LEU A 14 -16.63 6.36 1.47
N LEU A 15 -17.01 5.92 2.69
CA LEU A 15 -16.29 4.85 3.39
C LEU A 15 -16.34 3.53 2.61
N GLN A 16 -17.48 3.21 2.00
CA GLN A 16 -17.63 2.03 1.17
C GLN A 16 -16.75 2.13 -0.09
N ALA A 17 -16.76 3.28 -0.78
CA ALA A 17 -15.90 3.53 -1.93
C ALA A 17 -14.42 3.45 -1.56
N HIS A 18 -14.02 4.06 -0.44
CA HIS A 18 -12.66 3.98 0.08
C HIS A 18 -12.23 2.53 0.32
N TYR A 19 -13.08 1.72 0.96
CA TYR A 19 -12.80 0.30 1.18
C TYR A 19 -12.61 -0.48 -0.13
N LEU A 20 -13.43 -0.21 -1.15
CA LEU A 20 -13.29 -0.84 -2.46
C LEU A 20 -12.00 -0.42 -3.17
N LEU A 21 -11.69 0.88 -3.18
CA LEU A 21 -10.47 1.41 -3.80
C LEU A 21 -9.21 0.88 -3.11
N SER A 22 -9.22 0.77 -1.78
CA SER A 22 -8.10 0.25 -0.99
C SER A 22 -7.63 -1.14 -1.43
N LYS A 23 -8.51 -1.94 -2.06
CA LYS A 23 -8.16 -3.28 -2.57
C LYS A 23 -7.41 -3.26 -3.90
N GLY A 24 -7.54 -2.19 -4.67
CA GLY A 24 -6.95 -2.04 -6.01
C GLY A 24 -5.85 -0.98 -6.09
N LEU A 25 -5.72 -0.12 -5.08
CA LEU A 25 -4.70 0.92 -5.03
C LEU A 25 -3.33 0.35 -4.68
N ARG A 26 -2.31 0.90 -5.34
CA ARG A 26 -0.90 0.59 -5.13
C ARG A 26 -0.06 1.86 -5.22
N TRP A 27 1.09 1.84 -4.55
CA TRP A 27 2.08 2.90 -4.62
C TRP A 27 2.73 2.94 -6.00
N ARG A 28 2.78 4.14 -6.58
CA ARG A 28 3.65 4.41 -7.72
C ARG A 28 5.05 4.70 -7.18
N VAL A 29 6.01 3.85 -7.52
CA VAL A 29 7.39 4.01 -7.05
C VAL A 29 8.03 5.23 -7.71
N GLY A 30 8.46 6.18 -6.88
CA GLY A 30 9.34 7.29 -7.24
C GLY A 30 10.79 6.97 -6.86
N ASN A 31 11.34 7.65 -5.85
CA ASN A 31 12.65 7.31 -5.26
C ASN A 31 12.60 6.08 -4.32
N GLY A 32 11.41 5.62 -3.95
CA GLY A 32 11.20 4.43 -3.12
C GLY A 32 11.59 4.57 -1.64
N GLN A 33 11.94 5.76 -1.16
CA GLN A 33 12.42 5.96 0.22
C GLN A 33 11.33 5.76 1.28
N ASP A 34 10.07 6.08 0.95
CA ASP A 34 8.94 5.98 1.89
C ASP A 34 8.07 4.73 1.67
N ILE A 35 8.50 3.81 0.81
CA ILE A 35 7.74 2.60 0.46
C ILE A 35 8.46 1.39 1.06
N ARG A 36 7.83 0.67 1.99
CA ARG A 36 8.43 -0.52 2.62
C ARG A 36 8.16 -1.75 1.77
N VAL A 37 9.22 -2.53 1.55
CA VAL A 37 9.23 -3.66 0.61
C VAL A 37 8.12 -4.68 0.88
N TRP A 38 7.88 -5.02 2.15
CA TRP A 38 6.92 -6.06 2.55
C TRP A 38 5.56 -5.54 3.00
N LYS A 39 5.45 -4.26 3.40
CA LYS A 39 4.23 -3.74 4.04
C LYS A 39 3.34 -2.95 3.10
N ASP A 40 3.93 -2.33 2.08
CA ASP A 40 3.20 -1.40 1.21
C ASP A 40 2.96 -2.07 -0.16
N PRO A 41 1.79 -1.89 -0.79
CA PRO A 41 1.49 -2.49 -2.08
C PRO A 41 2.18 -1.70 -3.21
N TRP A 42 3.34 -2.12 -3.69
CA TRP A 42 4.11 -1.37 -4.70
C TRP A 42 4.46 -2.17 -5.96
N LEU A 43 4.21 -3.49 -5.97
CA LEU A 43 4.56 -4.34 -7.11
C LEU A 43 3.61 -4.14 -8.29
N ILE A 44 4.21 -4.15 -9.49
CA ILE A 44 3.49 -4.15 -10.78
C ILE A 44 3.16 -5.60 -11.14
N ASN A 45 2.31 -6.24 -10.35
CA ASN A 45 1.77 -7.57 -10.68
C ASN A 45 0.25 -7.50 -10.58
N ASP A 46 -0.43 -7.93 -11.64
CA ASP A 46 -1.88 -7.81 -11.80
C ASP A 46 -2.68 -8.63 -10.77
N ARG A 47 -2.03 -9.61 -10.12
CA ARG A 47 -2.68 -10.48 -9.12
C ARG A 47 -2.31 -10.13 -7.69
N HIS A 48 -1.10 -9.58 -7.46
CA HIS A 48 -0.59 -9.35 -6.10
C HIS A 48 0.31 -8.11 -6.05
N PHE A 49 -0.11 -7.09 -5.32
CA PHE A 49 0.66 -5.85 -5.19
C PHE A 49 1.72 -5.91 -4.07
N TYR A 50 1.70 -6.97 -3.27
CA TYR A 50 2.62 -7.23 -2.16
C TYR A 50 3.61 -8.34 -2.48
N LEU A 51 4.79 -8.25 -1.88
CA LEU A 51 5.79 -9.30 -1.97
C LEU A 51 5.33 -10.55 -1.20
N LYS A 52 5.27 -11.70 -1.88
CA LYS A 52 4.84 -12.98 -1.27
C LYS A 52 5.92 -13.67 -0.45
N THR A 53 7.17 -13.31 -0.64
CA THR A 53 8.26 -13.91 0.11
C THR A 53 8.16 -13.50 1.57
N PRO A 54 8.37 -14.42 2.53
CA PRO A 54 8.39 -14.08 3.94
C PRO A 54 9.32 -12.90 4.23
N CYS A 55 8.90 -12.00 5.11
CA CYS A 55 9.77 -10.91 5.56
C CYS A 55 10.96 -11.50 6.32
N ILE A 56 12.16 -11.18 5.86
CA ILE A 56 13.40 -11.63 6.50
C ILE A 56 13.55 -10.87 7.84
N LYS A 57 13.97 -11.59 8.89
CA LYS A 57 14.22 -10.97 10.20
C LYS A 57 15.37 -9.96 10.08
N GLY A 58 15.20 -8.78 10.64
CA GLY A 58 16.21 -7.71 10.62
C GLY A 58 16.12 -6.72 9.46
N VAL A 59 15.23 -6.92 8.48
CA VAL A 59 15.07 -6.02 7.32
C VAL A 59 13.63 -5.55 7.12
N LYS A 60 12.86 -5.48 8.21
CA LYS A 60 11.45 -5.04 8.16
C LYS A 60 11.27 -3.62 7.66
N ASP A 61 12.29 -2.79 7.86
CA ASP A 61 12.31 -1.38 7.48
C ASP A 61 13.05 -1.16 6.16
N LEU A 62 13.35 -2.22 5.41
CA LEU A 62 13.88 -2.11 4.06
C LEU A 62 12.84 -1.41 3.17
N THR A 63 13.30 -0.35 2.51
CA THR A 63 12.52 0.47 1.60
C THR A 63 12.82 0.08 0.16
N VAL A 64 11.92 0.43 -0.76
CA VAL A 64 12.08 0.14 -2.19
C VAL A 64 13.30 0.84 -2.77
N SER A 65 13.73 1.97 -2.21
CA SER A 65 14.96 2.65 -2.63
C SER A 65 16.19 1.74 -2.56
N GLY A 66 16.28 0.86 -1.56
CA GLY A 66 17.39 -0.11 -1.44
C GLY A 66 17.34 -1.24 -2.46
N LEU A 67 16.25 -1.34 -3.26
CA LEU A 67 16.10 -2.28 -4.37
C LEU A 67 16.25 -1.61 -5.74
N ILE A 68 16.31 -0.27 -5.79
CA ILE A 68 16.49 0.48 -7.02
C ILE A 68 18.00 0.63 -7.24
N MET A 69 18.48 0.13 -8.36
CA MET A 69 19.85 0.41 -8.79
C MET A 69 19.90 1.85 -9.31
N GLU A 70 20.83 2.66 -8.80
CA GLU A 70 21.00 4.05 -9.24
C GLU A 70 21.59 4.15 -10.65
N ASP A 71 22.23 3.09 -11.14
CA ASP A 71 22.71 3.06 -12.51
C ASP A 71 21.56 2.71 -13.46
N GLY A 72 21.04 3.72 -14.16
CA GLY A 72 20.02 3.57 -15.20
C GLY A 72 20.46 2.77 -16.43
N ARG A 73 21.39 1.81 -16.29
CA ARG A 73 21.73 0.83 -17.32
C ARG A 73 20.65 -0.24 -17.31
N LYS A 74 19.71 -0.09 -18.25
CA LYS A 74 18.79 -1.14 -18.67
C LYS A 74 19.54 -2.38 -19.13
#